data_AF-A0A1H9RX04-F1
#
_entry.id   AF-A0A1H9RX04-F1
#
_cell.length_a   1.000
_cell.length_b   1.000
_cell.length_c   1.000
_cell.angle_alpha   90.00
_cell.angle_beta   90.00
_cell.angle_gamma   90.00
#
_symmetry.space_group_name_H-M   'P 1'
#
loop_
_entity.id
_entity.type
_entity.pdbx_description
1 polymer ?
#
loop_
_entity_poly.entity_id
_entity_poly.type
_entity_poly.pdbx_seq_one_letter_code
_entity_poly.pdbx_strand_id
1 'polypeptide(L)'
;MNQTVRKPPGEPGGLLEECIFCRVHDNSVNVLVDETHNFYARYDNFPATKGHVEIVPKRHVVSLFELSAQEVCEAYELMQRVRAKLDAELSPDGYTVGVNEGRAAGRTIDHLHIHLIPRYTGDVADPRGGIRQIFPDCDPGQWAPAD
;
A
#
# COMPACT_ATOMS: atom_id res chain seq x y z
N MET A 1 -19.62 -22.91 -27.78
CA MET A 1 -20.34 -21.66 -27.50
C MET A 1 -20.47 -21.52 -25.99
N ASN A 2 -19.64 -20.70 -25.36
CA ASN A 2 -19.93 -20.12 -24.05
C ASN A 2 -19.01 -18.90 -23.88
N GLN A 3 -19.49 -17.75 -24.36
CA GLN A 3 -18.82 -16.48 -24.14
C GLN A 3 -19.12 -16.07 -22.70
N THR A 4 -18.11 -16.14 -21.83
CA THR A 4 -18.14 -15.41 -20.56
C THR A 4 -18.10 -13.93 -20.89
N VAL A 5 -19.27 -13.28 -20.82
CA VAL A 5 -19.40 -11.84 -20.97
C VAL A 5 -18.63 -11.19 -19.83
N ARG A 6 -17.43 -10.67 -20.12
CA ARG A 6 -16.72 -9.79 -19.20
C ARG A 6 -17.56 -8.51 -19.07
N LYS A 7 -18.06 -8.23 -17.87
CA LYS A 7 -18.75 -6.97 -17.55
C LYS A 7 -17.76 -5.81 -17.81
N PRO A 8 -18.15 -4.76 -18.54
CA PRO A 8 -17.27 -3.61 -18.77
C PRO A 8 -17.06 -2.85 -17.45
N PRO A 9 -15.89 -2.22 -17.24
CA PRO A 9 -15.64 -1.42 -16.05
C PRO A 9 -16.33 -0.06 -16.22
N GLY A 10 -17.24 0.26 -15.29
CA GLY A 10 -17.78 1.60 -15.12
C GLY A 10 -19.29 1.68 -15.11
N GLU A 11 -19.89 1.53 -13.91
CA GLU A 11 -21.15 2.22 -13.57
C GLU A 11 -20.98 2.90 -12.21
N PRO A 12 -21.33 4.19 -12.05
CA PRO A 12 -21.12 4.95 -10.83
C PRO A 12 -22.30 4.77 -9.87
N GLY A 13 -22.37 3.60 -9.24
CA GLY A 13 -23.33 3.31 -8.17
C GLY A 13 -22.70 2.41 -7.11
N GLY A 14 -22.38 2.98 -5.94
CA GLY A 14 -22.05 2.22 -4.72
C GLY A 14 -20.57 2.07 -4.33
N LEU A 15 -19.65 2.94 -4.78
CA LEU A 15 -18.19 2.82 -4.50
C LEU A 15 -17.81 2.68 -3.00
N LEU A 16 -18.63 3.20 -2.08
CA LEU A 16 -18.35 3.18 -0.63
C LEU A 16 -18.71 1.86 0.06
N GLU A 17 -19.79 1.18 -0.36
CA GLU A 17 -20.22 -0.08 0.30
C GLU A 17 -19.38 -1.29 -0.16
N GLU A 18 -18.82 -1.23 -1.36
CA GLU A 18 -17.95 -2.28 -1.91
C GLU A 18 -16.46 -2.11 -1.55
N CYS A 19 -16.04 -0.92 -1.11
CA CYS A 19 -14.65 -0.67 -0.76
C CYS A 19 -14.27 -1.36 0.56
N ILE A 20 -13.33 -2.32 0.50
CA ILE A 20 -12.86 -3.05 1.69
C ILE A 20 -12.26 -2.12 2.75
N PHE A 21 -11.67 -1.00 2.33
CA PHE A 21 -11.01 -0.03 3.19
C PHE A 21 -12.00 0.94 3.86
N CYS A 22 -13.20 1.14 3.29
CA CYS A 22 -14.26 1.88 3.95
C CYS A 22 -14.87 1.10 5.12
N ARG A 23 -14.76 -0.24 5.10
CA ARG A 23 -15.27 -1.13 6.15
C ARG A 23 -14.24 -1.36 7.26
N VAL A 24 -13.75 -0.27 7.86
CA VAL A 24 -12.60 -0.25 8.80
C VAL A 24 -12.65 -1.36 9.86
N HIS A 25 -13.81 -1.57 10.49
CA HIS A 25 -14.00 -2.54 11.58
C HIS A 25 -14.61 -3.88 11.14
N ASP A 26 -14.67 -4.15 9.84
CA ASP A 26 -15.03 -5.46 9.32
C ASP A 26 -13.83 -6.41 9.44
N ASN A 27 -13.79 -7.15 10.55
CA ASN A 27 -12.71 -8.09 10.86
C ASN A 27 -12.62 -9.28 9.88
N SER A 28 -13.59 -9.47 8.98
CA SER A 28 -13.48 -10.48 7.92
C SER A 28 -12.48 -10.10 6.83
N VAL A 29 -12.19 -8.80 6.69
CA VAL A 29 -11.27 -8.27 5.70
C VAL A 29 -10.16 -7.40 6.29
N ASN A 30 -10.34 -6.83 7.48
CA ASN A 30 -9.40 -5.90 8.10
C ASN A 30 -8.91 -6.43 9.46
N VAL A 31 -7.62 -6.77 9.55
CA VAL A 31 -6.96 -7.06 10.83
C VAL A 31 -6.16 -5.83 11.25
N LEU A 32 -6.69 -5.10 12.22
CA LEU A 32 -6.15 -3.82 12.71
C LEU A 32 -4.87 -4.02 13.55
N VAL A 33 -3.87 -3.15 13.32
CA VAL A 33 -2.62 -3.06 14.10
C VAL A 33 -2.65 -1.87 15.06
N ASP A 34 -3.12 -0.73 14.56
CA ASP A 34 -3.25 0.51 15.32
C ASP A 34 -4.14 1.51 14.56
N GLU A 35 -4.57 2.59 15.22
CA GLU A 35 -5.30 3.67 14.58
C GLU A 35 -5.05 5.05 15.22
N THR A 36 -5.50 6.07 14.49
CA THR A 36 -5.54 7.50 14.83
C THR A 36 -6.92 8.06 14.48
N HIS A 37 -7.07 9.39 14.47
CA HIS A 37 -8.37 10.01 14.17
C HIS A 37 -8.75 9.81 12.70
N ASN A 38 -7.81 10.08 11.78
CA ASN A 38 -8.04 10.04 10.34
C ASN A 38 -7.53 8.76 9.66
N PHE A 39 -6.66 7.98 10.30
CA PHE A 39 -6.05 6.78 9.70
C PHE A 39 -6.19 5.55 10.58
N TYR A 40 -6.11 4.40 9.94
CA TYR A 40 -5.90 3.12 10.60
C TYR A 40 -4.82 2.32 9.88
N ALA A 41 -4.20 1.41 10.60
CA ALA A 41 -3.18 0.51 10.10
C ALA A 41 -3.70 -0.92 10.16
N ARG A 42 -3.51 -1.68 9.09
CA ARG A 42 -3.97 -3.07 8.98
C ARG A 42 -2.93 -3.96 8.34
N TYR A 43 -2.93 -5.25 8.65
CA TYR A 43 -2.16 -6.21 7.87
C TYR A 43 -2.73 -6.33 6.45
N ASP A 44 -1.84 -6.42 5.46
CA ASP A 44 -2.22 -6.73 4.07
C ASP A 44 -2.75 -8.17 4.01
N ASN A 45 -3.80 -8.39 3.21
CA ASN A 45 -4.38 -9.72 2.99
C ASN A 45 -3.51 -10.61 2.10
N PHE A 46 -2.63 -10.02 1.30
CA PHE A 46 -1.68 -10.65 0.39
C PHE A 46 -0.27 -10.08 0.62
N PRO A 47 0.34 -10.37 1.79
CA PRO A 47 1.55 -9.72 2.22
C PRO A 47 2.75 -10.04 1.32
N ALA A 48 3.53 -9.03 0.94
CA ALA A 48 4.78 -9.21 0.20
C ALA A 48 5.86 -9.90 1.06
N THR A 49 5.88 -9.59 2.35
CA THR A 49 6.75 -10.18 3.37
C THR A 49 6.00 -10.27 4.70
N LYS A 50 6.54 -11.04 5.66
CA LYS A 50 5.95 -11.14 7.00
C LYS A 50 5.84 -9.76 7.64
N GLY A 51 4.64 -9.40 8.09
CA GLY A 51 4.36 -8.12 8.74
C GLY A 51 4.06 -6.95 7.79
N HIS A 52 3.78 -7.21 6.49
CA HIS A 52 3.30 -6.18 5.57
C HIS A 52 2.02 -5.52 6.11
N VAL A 53 2.09 -4.22 6.34
CA VAL A 53 1.00 -3.39 6.83
C VAL A 53 0.69 -2.27 5.84
N GLU A 54 -0.58 -1.89 5.78
CA GLU A 54 -1.08 -0.75 5.02
C GLU A 54 -1.60 0.32 5.98
N ILE A 55 -1.19 1.57 5.76
CA ILE A 55 -1.73 2.76 6.45
C ILE A 55 -2.80 3.37 5.56
N VAL A 56 -4.03 3.43 6.05
CA VAL A 56 -5.22 3.70 5.25
C VAL A 56 -6.03 4.85 5.86
N PRO A 57 -6.37 5.91 5.10
CA PRO A 57 -7.28 6.94 5.58
C PRO A 57 -8.66 6.35 5.79
N LYS A 58 -9.33 6.73 6.88
CA LYS A 58 -10.70 6.32 7.18
C LYS A 58 -11.70 6.92 6.19
N ARG A 59 -11.46 8.15 5.73
CA ARG A 59 -12.23 8.72 4.62
C ARG A 59 -11.79 8.08 3.30
N HIS A 60 -12.74 7.87 2.40
CA HIS A 60 -12.44 7.39 1.06
C HIS A 60 -11.78 8.51 0.25
N VAL A 61 -10.51 8.28 -0.09
CA VAL A 61 -9.70 9.17 -0.94
C VAL A 61 -8.80 8.29 -1.79
N VAL A 62 -8.63 8.63 -3.06
CA VAL A 62 -7.96 7.75 -4.02
C VAL A 62 -6.49 8.11 -4.17
N SER A 63 -6.17 9.40 -4.20
CA SER A 63 -4.82 9.89 -4.40
C SER A 63 -4.14 10.33 -3.10
N LEU A 64 -2.84 10.07 -3.00
CA LEU A 64 -1.98 10.62 -1.97
C LEU A 64 -1.97 12.16 -2.01
N PHE A 65 -2.12 12.76 -3.19
CA PHE A 65 -2.07 14.21 -3.39
C PHE A 65 -3.34 14.95 -2.96
N GLU A 66 -4.37 14.21 -2.55
CA GLU A 66 -5.61 14.75 -1.98
C GLU A 66 -5.59 14.82 -0.45
N LEU A 67 -4.50 14.36 0.19
CA LEU A 67 -4.32 14.53 1.63
C LEU A 67 -3.96 15.97 1.98
N SER A 68 -4.54 16.47 3.06
CA SER A 68 -4.08 17.70 3.70
C SER A 68 -2.72 17.50 4.37
N ALA A 69 -2.00 18.60 4.64
CA ALA A 69 -0.73 18.53 5.36
C ALA A 69 -0.87 17.85 6.74
N GLN A 70 -1.98 18.08 7.43
CA GLN A 70 -2.27 17.44 8.72
C GLN A 70 -2.45 15.92 8.57
N GLU A 71 -3.18 15.47 7.55
CA GLU A 71 -3.37 14.04 7.28
C GLU A 71 -2.06 13.35 6.89
N VAL A 72 -1.21 14.04 6.13
CA VAL A 72 0.13 13.52 5.82
C VAL A 72 0.93 13.32 7.11
N CYS A 73 0.97 14.31 8.01
CA CYS A 73 1.66 14.17 9.29
C CYS A 73 1.10 13.00 10.12
N GLU A 74 -0.23 12.92 10.26
CA GLU A 74 -0.88 11.88 11.05
C GLU A 74 -0.64 10.46 10.47
N ALA A 75 -0.63 10.32 9.14
CA ALA A 75 -0.29 9.05 8.50
C ALA A 75 1.13 8.59 8.83
N TYR A 76 2.11 9.50 8.83
CA TYR A 76 3.49 9.20 9.19
C TYR A 76 3.67 8.93 10.69
N GLU A 77 2.93 9.65 11.56
CA GLU A 77 2.90 9.35 13.00
C GLU A 77 2.39 7.93 13.26
N LEU A 78 1.30 7.53 12.61
CA LEU A 78 0.77 6.18 12.71
C LEU A 78 1.76 5.15 12.14
N MET A 79 2.38 5.43 11.00
CA MET A 79 3.40 4.56 10.41
C MET A 79 4.57 4.31 11.37
N GLN A 80 5.04 5.34 12.07
CA GLN A 80 6.14 5.22 13.04
C GLN A 80 5.74 4.36 14.25
N ARG A 81 4.50 4.51 14.75
CA ARG A 81 3.95 3.66 15.84
C ARG A 81 3.88 2.19 15.42
N VAL A 82 3.37 1.93 14.21
CA VAL A 82 3.27 0.58 13.65
C VAL A 82 4.65 -0.03 13.45
N ARG A 83 5.60 0.72 12.87
CA ARG A 83 6.99 0.29 12.71
C ARG A 83 7.59 -0.13 14.05
N ALA A 84 7.41 0.66 15.12
CA ALA A 84 7.93 0.30 16.44
C ALA A 84 7.34 -1.02 16.99
N LYS A 85 6.06 -1.30 16.73
CA LYS A 85 5.44 -2.60 17.07
C LYS A 85 6.05 -3.75 16.27
N LEU A 86 6.20 -3.56 14.95
CA LEU A 86 6.82 -4.55 14.06
C LEU A 86 8.29 -4.82 14.44
N ASP A 87 9.04 -3.78 14.81
CA ASP A 87 10.42 -3.91 15.30
C ASP A 87 10.48 -4.80 16.56
N ALA A 88 9.56 -4.60 17.50
CA ALA A 88 9.49 -5.37 18.73
C ALA A 88 9.05 -6.84 18.53
N GLU A 89 8.14 -7.09 17.59
CA GLU A 89 7.55 -8.42 17.38
C GLU A 89 8.32 -9.28 16.38
N LEU A 90 8.90 -8.65 15.35
CA LEU A 90 9.42 -9.34 14.17
C LEU A 90 10.88 -9.04 13.86
N SER A 91 11.45 -7.98 14.45
CA SER A 91 12.84 -7.56 14.26
C SER A 91 13.29 -7.56 12.78
N PRO A 92 12.61 -6.82 11.88
CA PRO A 92 13.03 -6.71 10.49
C PRO A 92 14.35 -5.94 10.36
N ASP A 93 15.09 -6.24 9.29
CA ASP A 93 16.38 -5.61 8.99
C ASP A 93 16.23 -4.27 8.24
N GLY A 94 15.01 -3.98 7.76
CA GLY A 94 14.69 -2.74 7.06
C GLY A 94 13.23 -2.67 6.64
N TYR A 95 12.89 -1.66 5.84
CA TYR A 95 11.53 -1.45 5.33
C TYR A 95 11.54 -0.92 3.90
N THR A 96 10.58 -1.37 3.09
CA THR A 96 10.14 -0.68 1.88
C THR A 96 8.85 0.07 2.21
N VAL A 97 8.81 1.37 1.93
CA VAL A 97 7.62 2.21 2.11
C VAL A 97 7.22 2.80 0.76
N GLY A 98 5.93 2.74 0.40
CA GLY A 98 5.49 3.21 -0.90
C GLY A 98 3.99 3.31 -1.09
N VAL A 99 3.60 4.01 -2.15
CA VAL A 99 2.22 4.15 -2.62
C VAL A 99 2.20 3.89 -4.12
N ASN A 100 1.25 3.08 -4.57
CA ASN A 100 0.95 2.96 -5.99
C ASN A 100 -0.05 4.06 -6.37
N GLU A 101 0.42 5.13 -7.02
CA GLU A 101 -0.41 6.25 -7.45
C GLU A 101 -0.87 6.07 -8.90
N GLY A 102 -2.15 5.72 -9.06
CA GLY A 102 -2.77 5.43 -10.35
C GLY A 102 -2.65 3.97 -10.76
N ARG A 103 -3.52 3.54 -11.68
CA ARG A 103 -3.53 2.16 -12.19
C ARG A 103 -2.24 1.79 -12.94
N ALA A 104 -1.61 2.77 -13.61
CA ALA A 104 -0.33 2.58 -14.28
C ALA A 104 0.82 2.27 -13.31
N ALA A 105 0.73 2.76 -12.07
CA ALA A 105 1.67 2.43 -10.99
C ALA A 105 1.29 1.13 -10.25
N GLY A 106 0.28 0.38 -10.73
CA GLY A 106 -0.11 -0.90 -10.13
C GLY A 106 -1.19 -0.80 -9.04
N ARG A 107 -1.87 0.35 -8.85
CA ARG A 107 -2.98 0.42 -7.89
C ARG A 107 -4.15 -0.46 -8.35
N THR A 108 -4.56 -1.38 -7.47
CA THR A 108 -5.66 -2.32 -7.73
C THR A 108 -6.96 -1.92 -7.04
N ILE A 109 -6.88 -1.25 -5.89
CA ILE A 109 -8.02 -0.74 -5.11
C ILE A 109 -7.98 0.78 -5.13
N ASP A 110 -9.07 1.43 -5.57
CA ASP A 110 -9.19 2.90 -5.62
C ASP A 110 -9.57 3.46 -4.25
N HIS A 111 -8.67 3.30 -3.28
CA HIS A 111 -8.67 3.98 -1.98
C HIS A 111 -7.23 3.91 -1.50
N LEU A 112 -6.65 5.08 -1.18
CA LEU A 112 -5.26 5.25 -0.79
C LEU A 112 -4.87 4.26 0.31
N HIS A 113 -3.75 3.58 0.13
CA HIS A 113 -3.11 2.76 1.14
C HIS A 113 -1.61 2.92 0.98
N ILE A 114 -0.93 3.25 2.09
CA ILE A 114 0.52 3.41 2.12
C ILE A 114 1.10 2.12 2.64
N HIS A 115 1.89 1.45 1.80
CA HIS A 115 2.54 0.21 2.17
C HIS A 115 3.71 0.48 3.12
N LEU A 116 3.74 -0.26 4.22
CA LEU A 116 4.86 -0.42 5.12
C LEU A 116 5.25 -1.90 5.11
N ILE A 117 6.27 -2.25 4.32
CA ILE A 117 6.69 -3.63 4.07
C ILE A 117 7.99 -3.89 4.83
N PRO A 118 8.00 -4.71 5.90
CA PRO A 118 9.23 -5.15 6.55
C PRO A 118 10.12 -5.91 5.58
N ARG A 119 11.43 -5.71 5.67
CA ARG A 119 12.46 -6.35 4.84
C ARG A 119 13.39 -7.16 5.73
N TYR A 120 13.85 -8.29 5.19
CA TYR A 120 14.71 -9.23 5.90
C TYR A 120 15.90 -9.60 5.02
N THR A 121 17.07 -9.75 5.63
CA THR A 121 18.26 -10.21 4.92
C THR A 121 17.99 -11.58 4.31
N GLY A 122 18.10 -11.66 2.98
CA GLY A 122 17.81 -12.88 2.22
C GLY A 122 16.35 -13.06 1.78
N ASP A 123 15.47 -12.09 1.99
CA ASP A 123 14.10 -12.11 1.45
C ASP A 123 14.06 -12.03 -0.09
N VAL A 124 15.12 -11.50 -0.70
CA VAL A 124 15.39 -11.51 -2.14
C VAL A 124 16.86 -11.85 -2.39
N ALA A 125 17.16 -12.36 -3.59
CA ALA A 125 18.52 -12.76 -3.96
C ALA A 125 19.51 -11.56 -4.06
N ASP A 126 19.04 -10.41 -4.55
CA ASP A 126 19.82 -9.17 -4.63
C ASP A 126 18.93 -7.96 -4.29
N PRO A 127 19.12 -7.31 -3.13
CA PRO A 127 18.31 -6.17 -2.73
C PRO A 127 18.74 -4.86 -3.41
N ARG A 128 19.88 -4.84 -4.13
CA ARG A 128 20.36 -3.62 -4.79
C ARG A 128 19.34 -3.17 -5.84
N GLY A 129 19.08 -1.86 -5.88
CA GLY A 129 18.03 -1.29 -6.72
C GLY A 129 16.77 -0.93 -5.96
N GLY A 130 16.43 -1.69 -4.91
CA GLY A 130 15.24 -1.42 -4.08
C GLY A 130 13.98 -1.25 -4.94
N ILE A 131 13.30 -0.12 -4.77
CA ILE A 131 12.08 0.22 -5.50
C ILE A 131 12.22 0.20 -7.03
N ARG A 132 13.43 0.31 -7.59
CA ARG A 132 13.63 0.23 -9.05
C ARG A 132 13.32 -1.15 -9.63
N GLN A 133 13.42 -2.19 -8.81
CA GLN A 133 13.14 -3.57 -9.19
C GLN A 133 11.64 -3.84 -9.45
N ILE A 134 10.76 -2.85 -9.26
CA ILE A 134 9.35 -2.95 -9.68
C ILE A 134 9.20 -3.02 -11.21
N PHE A 135 10.18 -2.49 -11.96
CA PHE A 135 10.23 -2.60 -13.41
C PHE A 135 11.14 -3.77 -13.79
N PRO A 136 10.65 -4.75 -14.56
CA PRO A 136 11.51 -5.78 -15.14
C PRO A 136 12.62 -5.11 -15.95
N ASP A 137 13.87 -5.56 -15.75
CA ASP A 137 15.03 -5.07 -16.51
C ASP A 137 15.25 -3.55 -16.43
N CYS A 138 14.99 -2.94 -15.25
CA CYS A 138 15.23 -1.53 -15.02
C CYS A 138 16.69 -1.14 -15.28
N ASP A 139 16.95 -0.53 -16.44
CA ASP A 139 18.23 0.10 -16.79
C ASP A 139 18.15 1.62 -16.59
N PRO A 140 18.78 2.20 -15.55
CA PRO A 140 18.82 3.64 -15.38
C PRO A 140 19.54 4.37 -16.53
N GLY A 141 20.46 3.69 -17.23
CA GLY A 141 21.22 4.25 -18.35
C GLY A 141 20.36 4.62 -19.54
N GLN A 142 19.18 4.01 -19.70
CA GLN A 142 18.24 4.33 -20.78
C GLN A 142 17.76 5.80 -20.75
N TRP A 143 17.84 6.46 -19.59
CA TRP A 143 17.40 7.85 -19.39
C TRP A 143 18.57 8.83 -19.27
N ALA A 144 19.82 8.36 -19.44
CA ALA A 144 20.97 9.25 -19.45
C ALA A 144 20.85 10.26 -20.60
N PRO A 145 21.21 11.54 -20.41
CA PRO A 145 21.29 12.50 -21.50
C PRO A 145 22.19 11.94 -22.60
N ALA A 146 21.81 12.13 -23.86
CA ALA A 146 22.77 11.95 -24.95
C ALA A 146 23.85 13.03 -24.83
N ASP A 147 25.12 12.63 -24.95
CA ASP A 147 26.28 13.52 -24.98
C ASP A 147 26.19 14.58 -26.10
#